data_AF-A0A6P3YUT0-F1
#
_entry.id   AF-A0A6P3YUT0-F1
#
_cell.length_a   1.000
_cell.length_b   1.000
_cell.length_c   1.000
_cell.angle_alpha   90.00
_cell.angle_beta   90.00
_cell.angle_gamma   90.00
#
_symmetry.space_group_name_H-M   'P 1'
#
loop_
_entity.id
_entity.type
_entity.pdbx_description
1 polymer ?
#
loop_
_entity_poly.entity_id
_entity_poly.type
_entity_poly.pdbx_seq_one_letter_code
_entity_poly.pdbx_strand_id
1 'polypeptide(L)'
;MQKDILKYKRDFPPADYSLKVDSYTLLSESKTEKYDTNVFEVGGYKWRLSFYPNGDKKNNGSGYISLYLVIAETDTYAPGWKVNVDFKFLVYDQREDKYLTVQDDNGAVRRFHAMKKEWGIAQLLPLQTFKNPAFGYLVNDSCVFGVEVLIISYTGNWESISLVKEPNNGAFTWKIENFSKLNELFYYSNVFNVEGINWKLRVYPKGDGKAKDTSFSFYLTLQDWGSRPMKKAVYAEYNLRVFNQLNDDEHVEKIGSNWFKHETGWGFRSFMSLRDLRDASKGFIVRDTLIVDIVFLVISVADVSSSKKPNIV
;
A
#
# COMPACT_ATOMS: atom_id res chain seq x y z
N MET A 1 -19.15 -12.66 28.61
CA MET A 1 -18.95 -11.29 28.11
C MET A 1 -20.06 -10.99 27.14
N GLN A 2 -20.91 -10.04 27.47
CA GLN A 2 -21.89 -9.46 26.55
C GLN A 2 -21.07 -8.85 25.41
N LYS A 3 -21.29 -9.31 24.18
CA LYS A 3 -20.67 -8.70 23.01
C LYS A 3 -21.40 -7.39 22.81
N ASP A 4 -20.73 -6.24 22.89
CA ASP A 4 -21.44 -5.01 22.62
C ASP A 4 -21.72 -4.96 21.11
N ILE A 5 -22.88 -4.45 20.75
CA ILE A 5 -23.32 -4.38 19.36
C ILE A 5 -23.34 -2.91 19.02
N LEU A 6 -22.59 -2.50 18.00
CA LEU A 6 -22.62 -1.13 17.52
C LEU A 6 -23.83 -0.92 16.62
N LYS A 7 -24.61 0.12 16.90
CA LYS A 7 -25.78 0.53 16.10
C LYS A 7 -25.69 2.01 15.73
N TYR A 8 -25.86 2.34 14.46
CA TYR A 8 -25.89 3.72 13.98
C TYR A 8 -26.69 3.84 12.67
N LYS A 9 -27.22 5.03 12.37
CA LYS A 9 -27.89 5.30 11.09
C LYS A 9 -26.91 5.84 10.06
N ARG A 10 -27.10 5.51 8.78
CA ARG A 10 -26.40 6.09 7.62
C ARG A 10 -27.33 6.22 6.42
N ASP A 11 -26.95 7.02 5.43
CA ASP A 11 -27.80 7.27 4.25
C ASP A 11 -27.61 6.22 3.15
N PHE A 12 -26.39 5.72 2.96
CA PHE A 12 -26.10 4.78 1.88
C PHE A 12 -26.76 3.40 2.11
N PRO A 13 -27.16 2.68 1.04
CA PRO A 13 -27.63 1.29 1.13
C PRO A 13 -26.50 0.28 1.42
N PRO A 14 -26.81 -1.00 1.72
CA PRO A 14 -25.82 -2.08 1.74
C PRO A 14 -25.10 -2.22 0.38
N ALA A 15 -23.79 -2.48 0.41
CA ALA A 15 -22.98 -2.67 -0.79
C ALA A 15 -23.20 -4.01 -1.51
N ASP A 16 -23.49 -5.09 -0.78
CA ASP A 16 -23.38 -6.45 -1.35
C ASP A 16 -24.73 -7.10 -1.65
N TYR A 17 -25.68 -7.09 -0.69
CA TYR A 17 -26.96 -7.76 -0.89
C TYR A 17 -28.09 -7.14 -0.07
N SER A 18 -29.29 -7.10 -0.66
CA SER A 18 -30.53 -6.66 -0.03
C SER A 18 -31.63 -7.71 -0.15
N LEU A 19 -32.34 -7.96 0.94
CA LEU A 19 -33.56 -8.75 1.02
C LEU A 19 -34.73 -7.82 1.27
N LYS A 20 -35.62 -7.68 0.29
CA LYS A 20 -36.96 -7.10 0.50
C LYS A 20 -37.94 -8.23 0.82
N VAL A 21 -38.69 -8.08 1.90
CA VAL A 21 -39.79 -8.96 2.25
C VAL A 21 -41.08 -8.19 2.02
N ASP A 22 -41.83 -8.60 1.01
CA ASP A 22 -43.22 -8.20 0.84
C ASP A 22 -44.11 -9.20 1.59
N SER A 23 -45.18 -8.71 2.21
CA SER A 23 -46.09 -9.53 3.04
C SER A 23 -45.44 -10.13 4.29
N TYR A 24 -44.72 -9.30 5.06
CA TYR A 24 -44.05 -9.71 6.30
C TYR A 24 -44.98 -10.43 7.28
N THR A 25 -46.22 -9.97 7.42
CA THR A 25 -47.19 -10.55 8.36
C THR A 25 -47.44 -12.02 8.04
N LEU A 26 -47.72 -12.35 6.77
CA LEU A 26 -47.89 -13.74 6.31
C LEU A 26 -46.64 -14.59 6.53
N LEU A 27 -45.45 -14.04 6.26
CA LEU A 27 -44.20 -14.75 6.51
C LEU A 27 -44.00 -15.02 8.01
N SER A 28 -44.33 -14.06 8.87
CA SER A 28 -44.21 -14.19 10.32
C SER A 28 -45.23 -15.14 10.94
N GLU A 29 -46.39 -15.34 10.31
CA GLU A 29 -47.42 -16.30 10.75
C GLU A 29 -47.23 -17.70 10.15
N SER A 30 -46.30 -17.84 9.20
CA SER A 30 -46.00 -19.13 8.57
C SER A 30 -45.44 -20.14 9.58
N LYS A 31 -45.50 -21.43 9.21
CA LYS A 31 -44.98 -22.53 10.03
C LYS A 31 -43.44 -22.60 10.02
N THR A 32 -42.76 -21.81 9.21
CA THR A 32 -41.30 -21.84 9.08
C THR A 32 -40.65 -20.91 10.09
N GLU A 33 -39.59 -21.39 10.76
CA GLU A 33 -38.83 -20.58 11.74
C GLU A 33 -38.06 -19.44 11.07
N LYS A 34 -37.62 -19.64 9.82
CA LYS A 34 -36.77 -18.73 9.07
C LYS A 34 -37.02 -18.81 7.57
N TYR A 35 -36.55 -17.80 6.87
CA TYR A 35 -36.40 -17.76 5.42
C TYR A 35 -34.92 -17.66 5.06
N ASP A 36 -34.44 -18.58 4.22
CA ASP A 36 -33.09 -18.53 3.66
C ASP A 36 -33.15 -17.93 2.25
N THR A 37 -32.34 -16.90 1.99
CA THR A 37 -32.33 -16.24 0.67
C THR A 37 -31.70 -17.12 -0.42
N ASN A 38 -31.87 -16.68 -1.66
CA ASN A 38 -31.00 -17.10 -2.75
C ASN A 38 -29.53 -16.81 -2.42
N VAL A 39 -28.64 -17.52 -3.12
CA VAL A 39 -27.20 -17.37 -2.99
C VAL A 39 -26.74 -16.11 -3.73
N PHE A 40 -25.83 -15.37 -3.12
CA PHE A 40 -25.12 -14.24 -3.72
C PHE A 40 -23.61 -14.43 -3.53
N GLU A 41 -22.79 -13.74 -4.32
CA GLU A 41 -21.34 -13.93 -4.33
C GLU A 41 -20.61 -12.65 -3.90
N VAL A 42 -19.69 -12.77 -2.94
CA VAL A 42 -18.81 -11.67 -2.48
C VAL A 42 -17.42 -12.21 -2.23
N GLY A 43 -16.42 -11.55 -2.83
CA GLY A 43 -15.00 -11.88 -2.68
C GLY A 43 -14.64 -13.32 -3.10
N GLY A 44 -15.34 -13.88 -4.09
CA GLY A 44 -15.15 -15.23 -4.60
C GLY A 44 -15.77 -16.34 -3.74
N TYR A 45 -16.58 -15.97 -2.74
CA TYR A 45 -17.30 -16.91 -1.88
C TYR A 45 -18.80 -16.73 -2.04
N LYS A 46 -19.53 -17.84 -1.93
CA LYS A 46 -21.00 -17.86 -2.03
C LYS A 46 -21.63 -17.73 -0.65
N TRP A 47 -22.63 -16.87 -0.53
CA TRP A 47 -23.28 -16.47 0.71
C TRP A 47 -24.79 -16.54 0.59
N ARG A 48 -25.50 -16.61 1.72
CA ARG A 48 -26.94 -16.34 1.83
C ARG A 48 -27.24 -15.70 3.18
N LEU A 49 -28.41 -15.09 3.28
CA LEU A 49 -28.96 -14.60 4.53
C LEU A 49 -29.96 -15.61 5.10
N SER A 50 -29.86 -15.92 6.40
CA SER A 50 -30.91 -16.60 7.17
C SER A 50 -31.70 -15.54 7.95
N PHE A 51 -32.95 -15.29 7.57
CA PHE A 51 -33.83 -14.29 8.18
C PHE A 51 -34.87 -14.95 9.09
N TYR A 52 -34.92 -14.58 10.37
CA TYR A 52 -35.90 -15.06 11.33
C TYR A 52 -36.88 -13.94 11.69
N PRO A 53 -38.11 -13.94 11.13
CA PRO A 53 -39.08 -12.86 11.35
C PRO A 53 -39.57 -12.79 12.79
N ASN A 54 -39.61 -13.90 13.53
CA ASN A 54 -40.00 -13.91 14.96
C ASN A 54 -38.83 -14.20 15.91
N GLY A 55 -37.62 -14.10 15.37
CA GLY A 55 -36.39 -14.33 16.11
C GLY A 55 -35.98 -15.79 16.22
N ASP A 56 -34.68 -15.99 16.35
CA ASP A 56 -34.07 -17.29 16.55
C ASP A 56 -34.16 -17.70 18.02
N LYS A 57 -35.22 -18.45 18.36
CA LYS A 57 -35.49 -18.93 19.72
C LYS A 57 -34.34 -19.77 20.30
N LYS A 58 -33.56 -20.45 19.46
CA LYS A 58 -32.46 -21.31 19.89
C LYS A 58 -31.25 -20.50 20.37
N ASN A 59 -31.11 -19.27 19.90
CA ASN A 59 -30.01 -18.36 20.24
C ASN A 59 -30.47 -17.10 20.99
N ASN A 60 -31.52 -17.22 21.81
CA ASN A 60 -32.09 -16.11 22.61
C ASN A 60 -32.58 -14.91 21.78
N GLY A 61 -33.04 -15.14 20.54
CA GLY A 61 -33.60 -14.12 19.65
C GLY A 61 -35.10 -13.85 19.85
N SER A 62 -35.77 -14.56 20.76
CA SER A 62 -37.22 -14.40 21.00
C SER A 62 -37.59 -12.94 21.26
N GLY A 63 -38.55 -12.41 20.48
CA GLY A 63 -38.98 -11.01 20.59
C GLY A 63 -38.18 -10.03 19.73
N TYR A 64 -37.24 -10.52 18.92
CA TYR A 64 -36.41 -9.72 18.02
C TYR A 64 -36.52 -10.24 16.59
N ILE A 65 -36.18 -9.39 15.62
CA ILE A 65 -35.69 -9.85 14.32
C ILE A 65 -34.29 -10.44 14.53
N SER A 66 -34.02 -11.61 13.93
CA SER A 66 -32.66 -12.16 13.85
C SER A 66 -32.21 -12.30 12.40
N LEU A 67 -30.93 -12.02 12.16
CA LEU A 67 -30.34 -12.14 10.83
C LEU A 67 -28.94 -12.76 10.92
N TYR A 68 -28.65 -13.66 9.99
CA TYR A 68 -27.37 -14.37 9.92
C TYR A 68 -26.83 -14.40 8.50
N LEU A 69 -25.51 -14.33 8.38
CA LEU A 69 -24.77 -14.57 7.17
C LEU A 69 -24.28 -16.02 7.18
N VAL A 70 -24.57 -16.75 6.11
CA VAL A 70 -24.20 -18.15 5.94
C VAL A 70 -23.36 -18.30 4.69
N ILE A 71 -22.22 -18.98 4.81
CA ILE A 71 -21.44 -19.39 3.64
C ILE A 71 -22.07 -20.64 3.01
N ALA A 72 -22.40 -20.54 1.73
CA ALA A 72 -23.12 -21.55 0.96
C ALA A 72 -22.17 -22.34 0.04
N GLU A 73 -22.66 -23.49 -0.45
CA GLU A 73 -22.00 -24.28 -1.51
C GLU A 73 -20.54 -24.69 -1.21
N THR A 74 -20.24 -24.90 0.07
CA THR A 74 -18.89 -25.21 0.55
C THR A 74 -18.40 -26.62 0.21
N ASP A 75 -19.21 -27.45 -0.45
CA ASP A 75 -18.88 -28.85 -0.75
C ASP A 75 -17.75 -28.95 -1.78
N THR A 76 -17.52 -27.88 -2.53
CA THR A 76 -16.42 -27.74 -3.49
C THR A 76 -15.13 -27.23 -2.84
N TYR A 77 -15.16 -26.84 -1.55
CA TYR A 77 -14.01 -26.21 -0.91
C TYR A 77 -13.00 -27.26 -0.44
N ALA A 78 -11.71 -26.90 -0.49
CA ALA A 78 -10.64 -27.78 -0.03
C ALA A 78 -10.80 -28.14 1.47
N PRO A 79 -10.39 -29.36 1.89
CA PRO A 79 -10.37 -29.72 3.31
C PRO A 79 -9.62 -28.69 4.16
N GLY A 80 -10.22 -28.29 5.28
CA GLY A 80 -9.62 -27.32 6.20
C GLY A 80 -9.73 -25.85 5.78
N TRP A 81 -10.56 -25.52 4.78
CA TRP A 81 -10.83 -24.14 4.38
C TRP A 81 -11.23 -23.24 5.55
N LYS A 82 -10.80 -21.98 5.48
CA LYS A 82 -11.12 -20.92 6.44
C LYS A 82 -11.31 -19.62 5.69
N VAL A 83 -12.41 -18.94 5.95
CA VAL A 83 -12.69 -17.59 5.41
C VAL A 83 -12.88 -16.66 6.60
N ASN A 84 -12.05 -15.62 6.69
CA ASN A 84 -12.21 -14.60 7.72
C ASN A 84 -12.99 -13.44 7.12
N VAL A 85 -14.02 -12.98 7.83
CA VAL A 85 -15.01 -12.02 7.31
C VAL A 85 -15.32 -11.00 8.38
N ASP A 86 -15.34 -9.73 8.00
CA ASP A 86 -16.06 -8.68 8.73
C ASP A 86 -17.37 -8.40 7.99
N PHE A 87 -18.48 -8.27 8.70
CA PHE A 87 -19.77 -8.02 8.06
C PHE A 87 -20.68 -7.14 8.91
N LYS A 88 -21.61 -6.45 8.22
CA LYS A 88 -22.56 -5.53 8.82
C LYS A 88 -23.95 -5.84 8.30
N PHE A 89 -24.95 -5.83 9.18
CA PHE A 89 -26.34 -5.93 8.77
C PHE A 89 -26.99 -4.56 8.75
N LEU A 90 -27.94 -4.39 7.83
CA LEU A 90 -28.65 -3.14 7.64
C LEU A 90 -30.15 -3.37 7.66
N VAL A 91 -30.88 -2.45 8.28
CA VAL A 91 -32.34 -2.43 8.27
C VAL A 91 -32.78 -1.07 7.73
N TYR A 92 -33.56 -1.06 6.66
CA TYR A 92 -33.99 0.17 6.00
C TYR A 92 -35.13 0.83 6.77
N ASP A 93 -34.90 2.06 7.21
CA ASP A 93 -35.92 3.00 7.67
C ASP A 93 -36.50 3.71 6.45
N GLN A 94 -37.64 3.21 5.98
CA GLN A 94 -38.34 3.69 4.79
C GLN A 94 -38.95 5.09 4.98
N ARG A 95 -39.01 5.59 6.21
CA ARG A 95 -39.59 6.92 6.52
C ARG A 95 -38.53 8.00 6.42
N GLU A 96 -37.35 7.74 6.97
CA GLU A 96 -36.24 8.70 6.96
C GLU A 96 -35.30 8.53 5.77
N ASP A 97 -35.52 7.50 4.95
CA ASP A 97 -34.65 7.09 3.85
C ASP A 97 -33.21 6.85 4.34
N LYS A 98 -33.09 6.07 5.42
CA LYS A 98 -31.83 5.77 6.10
C LYS A 98 -31.73 4.30 6.44
N TYR A 99 -30.53 3.85 6.75
CA TYR A 99 -30.26 2.47 7.13
C TYR A 99 -29.70 2.41 8.55
N LEU A 100 -30.41 1.69 9.42
CA LEU A 100 -29.85 1.26 10.70
C LEU A 100 -28.80 0.19 10.41
N THR A 101 -27.53 0.52 10.62
CA THR A 101 -26.41 -0.41 10.56
C THR A 101 -26.20 -1.06 11.92
N VAL A 102 -26.04 -2.38 11.94
CA VAL A 102 -25.80 -3.19 13.12
C VAL A 102 -24.61 -4.11 12.86
N GLN A 103 -23.59 -4.03 13.70
CA GLN A 103 -22.37 -4.82 13.58
C GLN A 103 -21.83 -5.18 14.98
N ASP A 104 -20.94 -6.17 15.04
CA ASP A 104 -20.19 -6.45 16.27
C ASP A 104 -19.34 -5.23 16.65
N ASP A 105 -19.32 -4.85 17.93
CA ASP A 105 -18.37 -3.86 18.41
C ASP A 105 -16.93 -4.40 18.31
N ASN A 106 -15.96 -3.52 18.12
CA ASN A 106 -14.53 -3.84 18.00
C ASN A 106 -14.04 -4.49 16.69
N GLY A 107 -14.84 -4.48 15.61
CA GLY A 107 -14.39 -4.99 14.30
C GLY A 107 -14.11 -6.49 14.33
N ALA A 108 -14.96 -7.24 15.04
CA ALA A 108 -14.78 -8.66 15.27
C ALA A 108 -14.79 -9.45 13.96
N VAL A 109 -13.63 -9.94 13.55
CA VAL A 109 -13.50 -10.80 12.37
C VAL A 109 -14.05 -12.19 12.68
N ARG A 110 -15.06 -12.61 11.91
CA ARG A 110 -15.70 -13.92 12.02
C ARG A 110 -15.02 -14.92 11.10
N ARG A 111 -14.60 -16.05 11.68
CA ARG A 111 -14.01 -17.15 10.92
C ARG A 111 -15.08 -18.16 10.54
N PHE A 112 -15.33 -18.28 9.25
CA PHE A 112 -16.14 -19.34 8.65
C PHE A 112 -15.25 -20.54 8.34
N HIS A 113 -15.72 -21.73 8.66
CA HIS A 113 -15.05 -23.00 8.36
C HIS A 113 -16.08 -24.15 8.34
N ALA A 114 -15.64 -25.36 7.99
CA ALA A 114 -16.53 -26.52 7.82
C ALA A 114 -17.50 -26.78 9.00
N MET A 115 -17.07 -26.51 10.23
CA MET A 115 -17.87 -26.71 11.46
C MET A 115 -18.63 -25.46 11.93
N LYS A 116 -18.35 -24.28 11.34
CA LYS A 116 -18.98 -23.01 11.68
C LYS A 116 -19.23 -22.20 10.40
N LYS A 117 -20.35 -22.50 9.74
CA LYS A 117 -20.75 -21.89 8.47
C LYS A 117 -21.67 -20.68 8.60
N GLU A 118 -22.11 -20.34 9.81
CA GLU A 118 -23.09 -19.29 10.08
C GLU A 118 -22.64 -18.39 11.24
N TRP A 119 -22.74 -17.09 11.02
CA TRP A 119 -22.54 -16.03 12.01
C TRP A 119 -23.62 -14.97 11.85
N GLY A 120 -24.12 -14.43 12.95
CA GLY A 120 -25.17 -13.42 12.89
C GLY A 120 -25.52 -12.83 14.25
N ILE A 121 -26.63 -12.08 14.26
CA ILE A 121 -27.09 -11.32 15.43
C ILE A 121 -28.51 -11.77 15.76
N ALA A 122 -28.64 -12.56 16.82
CA ALA A 122 -29.92 -13.08 17.28
C ALA A 122 -30.88 -11.96 17.74
N GLN A 123 -30.36 -10.89 18.33
CA GLN A 123 -31.14 -9.74 18.82
C GLN A 123 -30.86 -8.49 17.98
N LEU A 124 -31.05 -8.58 16.66
CA LEU A 124 -30.71 -7.51 15.71
C LEU A 124 -31.56 -6.25 16.00
N LEU A 125 -32.88 -6.40 16.01
CA LEU A 125 -33.85 -5.32 16.18
C LEU A 125 -35.06 -5.82 16.97
N PRO A 126 -35.45 -5.20 18.10
CA PRO A 126 -36.64 -5.63 18.85
C PRO A 126 -37.89 -5.57 17.97
N LEU A 127 -38.76 -6.58 18.06
CA LEU A 127 -40.00 -6.62 17.27
C LEU A 127 -40.93 -5.45 17.57
N GLN A 128 -40.94 -4.97 18.82
CA GLN A 128 -41.70 -3.78 19.19
C GLN A 128 -41.22 -2.53 18.43
N THR A 129 -39.90 -2.36 18.29
CA THR A 129 -39.31 -1.26 17.51
C THR A 129 -39.56 -1.46 16.02
N PHE A 130 -39.35 -2.68 15.51
CA PHE A 130 -39.54 -3.02 14.10
C PHE A 130 -40.97 -2.79 13.62
N LYS A 131 -41.97 -3.21 14.41
CA LYS A 131 -43.39 -3.11 14.07
C LYS A 131 -44.00 -1.73 14.37
N ASN A 132 -43.29 -0.87 15.10
CA ASN A 132 -43.81 0.47 15.40
C ASN A 132 -43.63 1.39 14.17
N PRO A 133 -44.73 1.90 13.58
CA PRO A 133 -44.68 2.71 12.37
C PRO A 133 -43.84 3.99 12.51
N ALA A 134 -43.63 4.49 13.74
CA ALA A 134 -42.82 5.66 14.01
C ALA A 134 -41.32 5.46 13.69
N PHE A 135 -40.84 4.24 13.50
CA PHE A 135 -39.44 3.96 13.14
C PHE A 135 -39.24 3.53 11.68
N GLY A 136 -40.31 3.39 10.88
CA GLY A 136 -40.21 3.19 9.43
C GLY A 136 -39.63 1.85 8.94
N TYR A 137 -39.34 0.89 9.81
CA TYR A 137 -38.75 -0.39 9.40
C TYR A 137 -39.73 -1.35 8.72
N LEU A 138 -41.01 -1.31 9.09
CA LEU A 138 -42.10 -2.05 8.47
C LEU A 138 -43.17 -1.06 7.98
N VAL A 139 -43.29 -0.91 6.66
CA VAL A 139 -44.22 0.02 6.01
C VAL A 139 -45.01 -0.75 4.97
N ASN A 140 -46.35 -0.65 5.00
CA ASN A 140 -47.25 -1.37 4.09
C ASN A 140 -46.97 -2.89 4.03
N ASP A 141 -46.72 -3.50 5.19
CA ASP A 141 -46.36 -4.92 5.33
C ASP A 141 -45.09 -5.33 4.55
N SER A 142 -44.23 -4.35 4.24
CA SER A 142 -42.96 -4.51 3.53
C SER A 142 -41.78 -4.00 4.38
N CYS A 143 -40.68 -4.73 4.35
CA CYS A 143 -39.42 -4.35 5.00
C CYS A 143 -38.21 -4.74 4.16
N VAL A 144 -37.07 -4.07 4.39
CA VAL A 144 -35.82 -4.33 3.67
C VAL A 144 -34.67 -4.51 4.65
N PHE A 145 -33.93 -5.61 4.46
CA PHE A 145 -32.69 -5.94 5.16
C PHE A 145 -31.53 -5.95 4.18
N GLY A 146 -30.33 -5.67 4.68
CA GLY A 146 -29.11 -5.62 3.89
C GLY A 146 -27.94 -6.27 4.60
N VAL A 147 -26.91 -6.61 3.83
CA VAL A 147 -25.61 -7.05 4.36
C VAL A 147 -24.46 -6.48 3.55
N GLU A 148 -23.38 -6.16 4.26
CA GLU A 148 -22.06 -5.87 3.70
C GLU A 148 -21.06 -6.91 4.20
N VAL A 149 -20.25 -7.45 3.30
CA VAL A 149 -19.34 -8.58 3.54
C VAL A 149 -17.94 -8.20 3.08
N LEU A 150 -17.02 -8.05 4.03
CA LEU A 150 -15.61 -7.80 3.77
C LEU A 150 -14.80 -9.07 4.01
N ILE A 151 -14.26 -9.65 2.93
CA ILE A 151 -13.35 -10.79 3.03
C ILE A 151 -11.95 -10.32 3.46
N ILE A 152 -11.47 -10.87 4.57
CA ILE A 152 -10.16 -10.55 5.14
C ILE A 152 -9.19 -11.69 4.82
N SER A 153 -8.27 -11.44 3.88
CA SER A 153 -7.18 -12.35 3.54
C SER A 153 -5.84 -11.79 4.01
N TYR A 154 -5.02 -12.65 4.60
CA TYR A 154 -3.64 -12.30 4.96
C TYR A 154 -2.74 -12.69 3.80
N THR A 155 -2.40 -11.72 2.95
CA THR A 155 -1.50 -11.96 1.81
C THR A 155 -0.04 -12.11 2.23
N GLY A 156 0.31 -11.72 3.46
CA GLY A 156 1.68 -11.82 3.97
C GLY A 156 2.66 -10.90 3.26
N ASN A 157 2.17 -9.89 2.53
CA ASN A 157 3.00 -8.94 1.80
C ASN A 157 3.69 -8.00 2.79
N TRP A 158 5.02 -7.93 2.73
CA TRP A 158 5.83 -6.95 3.45
C TRP A 158 7.09 -6.63 2.64
N GLU A 159 7.75 -5.52 2.98
CA GLU A 159 9.06 -5.15 2.43
C GLU A 159 9.99 -4.68 3.55
N SER A 160 11.29 -4.99 3.44
CA SER A 160 12.32 -4.43 4.30
C SER A 160 13.24 -3.55 3.48
N ILE A 161 13.65 -2.45 4.09
CA ILE A 161 14.72 -1.61 3.62
C ILE A 161 15.81 -1.59 4.69
N SER A 162 17.04 -1.80 4.26
CA SER A 162 18.22 -1.69 5.08
C SER A 162 19.12 -0.59 4.52
N LEU A 163 19.90 0.05 5.39
CA LEU A 163 20.91 1.03 4.99
C LEU A 163 22.29 0.43 5.29
N VAL A 164 23.12 0.34 4.25
CA VAL A 164 24.52 -0.04 4.37
C VAL A 164 25.34 1.24 4.48
N LYS A 165 26.01 1.43 5.61
CA LYS A 165 27.02 2.47 5.78
C LYS A 165 28.33 1.98 5.18
N GLU A 166 29.05 2.86 4.50
CA GLU A 166 30.36 2.58 3.91
C GLU A 166 30.35 1.27 3.09
N PRO A 167 29.53 1.20 2.02
CA PRO A 167 29.37 -0.02 1.25
C PRO A 167 30.71 -0.52 0.68
N ASN A 168 30.83 -1.84 0.54
CA ASN A 168 32.05 -2.45 0.01
C ASN A 168 32.24 -2.02 -1.45
N ASN A 169 33.45 -1.61 -1.81
CA ASN A 169 33.75 -0.99 -3.11
C ASN A 169 32.85 0.23 -3.41
N GLY A 170 32.45 0.96 -2.36
CA GLY A 170 31.63 2.17 -2.46
C GLY A 170 32.33 3.38 -3.06
N ALA A 171 33.49 3.21 -3.71
CA ALA A 171 34.23 4.30 -4.34
C ALA A 171 34.45 4.02 -5.82
N PHE A 172 34.36 5.07 -6.64
CA PHE A 172 34.63 4.98 -8.07
C PHE A 172 35.34 6.24 -8.57
N THR A 173 36.46 6.06 -9.26
CA THR A 173 37.27 7.13 -9.83
C THR A 173 37.18 7.12 -11.35
N TRP A 174 36.99 8.30 -11.94
CA TRP A 174 36.95 8.50 -13.38
C TRP A 174 38.01 9.51 -13.83
N LYS A 175 38.94 9.03 -14.65
CA LYS A 175 39.94 9.83 -15.33
C LYS A 175 39.41 10.28 -16.69
N ILE A 176 39.30 11.59 -16.89
CA ILE A 176 38.79 12.24 -18.11
C ILE A 176 39.97 12.86 -18.86
N GLU A 177 40.50 12.12 -19.83
CA GLU A 177 41.62 12.55 -20.65
C GLU A 177 41.15 13.41 -21.84
N ASN A 178 42.06 14.21 -22.40
CA ASN A 178 41.77 15.15 -23.48
C ASN A 178 40.61 16.12 -23.12
N PHE A 179 40.57 16.60 -21.87
CA PHE A 179 39.45 17.38 -21.33
C PHE A 179 39.15 18.63 -22.18
N SER A 180 40.20 19.27 -22.72
CA SER A 180 40.09 20.43 -23.61
C SER A 180 39.30 20.16 -24.91
N LYS A 181 39.24 18.90 -25.36
CA LYS A 181 38.57 18.48 -26.60
C LYS A 181 37.08 18.14 -26.38
N LEU A 182 36.61 18.15 -25.13
CA LEU A 182 35.20 17.87 -24.83
C LEU A 182 34.29 19.00 -25.33
N ASN A 183 33.44 18.67 -26.29
CA ASN A 183 32.57 19.58 -27.03
C ASN A 183 31.07 19.33 -26.80
N GLU A 184 30.68 18.13 -26.38
CA GLU A 184 29.30 17.76 -26.08
C GLU A 184 28.79 18.42 -24.79
N LEU A 185 27.46 18.44 -24.63
CA LEU A 185 26.82 19.02 -23.45
C LEU A 185 27.23 18.32 -22.15
N PHE A 186 27.26 16.99 -22.16
CA PHE A 186 27.63 16.18 -21.01
C PHE A 186 28.28 14.87 -21.44
N TYR A 187 28.98 14.26 -20.49
CA TYR A 187 29.64 12.97 -20.66
C TYR A 187 29.31 12.05 -19.49
N TYR A 188 29.23 10.76 -19.78
CA TYR A 188 29.06 9.71 -18.79
C TYR A 188 30.36 8.96 -18.55
N SER A 189 30.58 8.52 -17.31
CA SER A 189 31.56 7.48 -17.03
C SER A 189 31.12 6.11 -17.55
N ASN A 190 32.02 5.14 -17.45
CA ASN A 190 31.64 3.73 -17.46
C ASN A 190 30.66 3.43 -16.32
N VAL A 191 29.87 2.36 -16.49
CA VAL A 191 29.03 1.82 -15.41
C VAL A 191 29.92 1.23 -14.32
N PHE A 192 29.56 1.47 -13.07
CA PHE A 192 30.17 0.83 -11.92
C PHE A 192 29.07 0.34 -10.96
N ASN A 193 29.37 -0.70 -10.18
CA ASN A 193 28.40 -1.35 -9.31
C ASN A 193 28.74 -1.11 -7.83
N VAL A 194 27.75 -0.75 -7.02
CA VAL A 194 27.84 -0.62 -5.56
C VAL A 194 26.61 -1.29 -4.95
N GLU A 195 26.81 -2.28 -4.08
CA GLU A 195 25.74 -3.09 -3.47
C GLU A 195 24.74 -3.68 -4.50
N GLY A 196 25.24 -4.17 -5.63
CA GLY A 196 24.41 -4.74 -6.69
C GLY A 196 23.66 -3.71 -7.53
N ILE A 197 23.84 -2.42 -7.28
CA ILE A 197 23.20 -1.32 -8.00
C ILE A 197 24.19 -0.70 -8.99
N ASN A 198 23.77 -0.58 -10.25
CA ASN A 198 24.58 0.03 -11.30
C ASN A 198 24.42 1.55 -11.29
N TRP A 199 25.55 2.25 -11.34
CA TRP A 199 25.64 3.71 -11.31
C TRP A 199 26.50 4.21 -12.47
N LYS A 200 26.30 5.49 -12.82
CA LYS A 200 27.19 6.26 -13.70
C LYS A 200 27.40 7.65 -13.11
N LEU A 201 28.59 8.20 -13.34
CA LEU A 201 28.85 9.62 -13.17
C LEU A 201 28.44 10.36 -14.44
N ARG A 202 27.90 11.57 -14.28
CA ARG A 202 27.58 12.48 -15.39
C ARG A 202 28.17 13.85 -15.10
N VAL A 203 28.96 14.37 -16.04
CA VAL A 203 29.59 15.69 -15.93
C VAL A 203 29.17 16.58 -17.09
N TYR A 204 29.04 17.87 -16.82
CA TYR A 204 28.89 18.92 -17.84
C TYR A 204 30.16 19.77 -17.81
N PRO A 205 31.14 19.52 -18.71
CA PRO A 205 32.43 20.21 -18.69
C PRO A 205 32.33 21.73 -18.79
N LYS A 206 31.26 22.23 -19.40
CA LYS A 206 30.94 23.66 -19.56
C LYS A 206 29.71 24.10 -18.76
N GLY A 207 29.22 23.26 -17.85
CA GLY A 207 28.08 23.57 -16.99
C GLY A 207 26.70 23.24 -17.55
N ASP A 208 25.78 22.99 -16.62
CA ASP A 208 24.39 22.62 -16.88
C ASP A 208 23.41 23.79 -16.62
N GLY A 209 22.48 24.02 -17.56
CA GLY A 209 21.41 25.00 -17.44
C GLY A 209 21.90 26.41 -17.07
N LYS A 210 21.46 26.93 -15.92
CA LYS A 210 21.85 28.27 -15.43
C LYS A 210 23.34 28.41 -15.10
N ALA A 211 24.07 27.30 -14.95
CA ALA A 211 25.50 27.28 -14.67
C ALA A 211 26.37 27.13 -15.92
N LYS A 212 25.74 27.13 -17.11
CA LYS A 212 26.45 27.08 -18.38
C LYS A 212 27.50 28.20 -18.48
N ASP A 213 28.67 27.85 -18.99
CA ASP A 213 29.87 28.65 -19.18
C ASP A 213 30.44 29.31 -17.91
N THR A 214 29.91 28.99 -16.73
CA THR A 214 30.35 29.56 -15.45
C THR A 214 30.86 28.51 -14.46
N SER A 215 30.24 27.33 -14.40
CA SER A 215 30.61 26.28 -13.45
C SER A 215 30.62 24.89 -14.09
N PHE A 216 31.56 24.05 -13.68
CA PHE A 216 31.52 22.61 -13.93
C PHE A 216 30.38 21.98 -13.12
N SER A 217 29.58 21.12 -13.76
CA SER A 217 28.49 20.39 -13.08
C SER A 217 28.81 18.91 -12.98
N PHE A 218 28.49 18.31 -11.83
CA PHE A 218 28.84 16.93 -11.53
C PHE A 218 27.68 16.22 -10.81
N TYR A 219 27.26 15.09 -11.37
CA TYR A 219 26.09 14.33 -10.93
C TYR A 219 26.39 12.84 -10.84
N LEU A 220 25.73 12.18 -9.89
CA LEU A 220 25.54 10.73 -9.85
C LEU A 220 24.22 10.38 -10.55
N THR A 221 24.22 9.32 -11.34
CA THR A 221 23.03 8.82 -12.05
C THR A 221 22.85 7.33 -11.79
N LEU A 222 21.61 6.92 -11.59
CA LEU A 222 21.24 5.52 -11.46
C LEU A 222 21.11 4.93 -12.87
N GLN A 223 21.79 3.81 -13.11
CA GLN A 223 21.72 3.09 -14.39
C GLN A 223 20.58 2.05 -14.33
N ASP A 224 19.99 1.74 -15.49
CA ASP A 224 18.97 0.70 -15.67
C ASP A 224 17.67 0.90 -14.85
N TRP A 225 17.31 2.15 -14.53
CA TRP A 225 16.03 2.45 -13.89
C TRP A 225 14.86 1.92 -14.75
N GLY A 226 14.08 0.99 -14.21
CA GLY A 226 12.96 0.37 -14.92
C GLY A 226 13.29 -0.97 -15.60
N SER A 227 14.54 -1.43 -15.57
CA SER A 227 14.86 -2.84 -15.87
C SER A 227 14.31 -3.73 -14.75
N ARG A 228 13.65 -4.85 -15.08
CA ARG A 228 13.16 -5.78 -14.04
C ARG A 228 14.34 -6.50 -13.39
N PRO A 229 14.44 -6.57 -12.05
CA PRO A 229 13.39 -6.26 -11.07
C PRO A 229 13.43 -4.84 -10.46
N MET A 230 14.35 -3.95 -10.86
CA MET A 230 14.48 -2.60 -10.29
C MET A 230 13.35 -1.67 -10.72
N LYS A 231 12.30 -1.61 -9.89
CA LYS A 231 11.29 -0.54 -9.83
C LYS A 231 11.27 0.19 -8.49
N LYS A 232 12.36 0.13 -7.71
CA LYS A 232 12.40 0.69 -6.35
C LYS A 232 13.34 1.88 -6.27
N ALA A 233 12.88 2.92 -5.59
CA ALA A 233 13.70 4.08 -5.27
C ALA A 233 14.90 3.64 -4.44
N VAL A 234 16.10 4.09 -4.81
CA VAL A 234 17.34 3.84 -4.06
C VAL A 234 17.73 5.11 -3.33
N TYR A 235 17.91 5.06 -2.02
CA TYR A 235 18.57 6.13 -1.28
C TYR A 235 20.08 5.97 -1.38
N ALA A 236 20.78 7.07 -1.65
CA ALA A 236 22.21 7.12 -1.48
C ALA A 236 22.64 8.47 -0.87
N GLU A 237 23.62 8.41 0.01
CA GLU A 237 24.42 9.52 0.48
C GLU A 237 25.85 9.33 -0.04
N TYR A 238 26.42 10.37 -0.63
CA TYR A 238 27.66 10.25 -1.37
C TYR A 238 28.43 11.57 -1.35
N ASN A 239 29.76 11.46 -1.40
CA ASN A 239 30.67 12.55 -1.59
C ASN A 239 31.16 12.55 -3.04
N LEU A 240 30.87 13.61 -3.79
CA LEU A 240 31.41 13.83 -5.13
C LEU A 240 32.65 14.71 -5.03
N ARG A 241 33.73 14.36 -5.73
CA ARG A 241 34.98 15.08 -5.64
C ARG A 241 35.72 15.27 -6.96
N VAL A 242 36.39 16.41 -7.06
CA VAL A 242 37.35 16.76 -8.12
C VAL A 242 38.73 16.82 -7.48
N PHE A 243 39.68 16.03 -7.99
CA PHE A 243 41.04 15.99 -7.45
C PHE A 243 41.83 17.23 -7.86
N ASN A 244 42.51 17.82 -6.88
CA ASN A 244 43.70 18.62 -7.14
C ASN A 244 44.88 17.65 -7.31
N GLN A 245 45.48 17.63 -8.50
CA GLN A 245 46.53 16.69 -8.88
C GLN A 245 47.94 17.18 -8.50
N LEU A 246 48.05 18.37 -7.90
CA LEU A 246 49.31 18.95 -7.40
C LEU A 246 49.40 18.95 -5.88
N ASN A 247 48.26 19.03 -5.19
CA ASN A 247 48.15 18.99 -3.73
C ASN A 247 46.96 18.11 -3.30
N ASP A 248 47.25 17.02 -2.59
CA ASP A 248 46.24 16.05 -2.15
C ASP A 248 45.24 16.64 -1.13
N ASP A 249 45.66 17.65 -0.37
CA ASP A 249 44.82 18.30 0.65
C ASP A 249 43.84 19.35 0.08
N GLU A 250 43.94 19.67 -1.22
CA GLU A 250 43.19 20.76 -1.86
C GLU A 250 42.14 20.27 -2.87
N HIS A 251 41.66 19.04 -2.72
CA HIS A 251 40.52 18.55 -3.47
C HIS A 251 39.26 19.40 -3.24
N VAL A 252 38.35 19.42 -4.21
CA VAL A 252 37.03 20.03 -4.03
C VAL A 252 35.98 18.95 -3.95
N GLU A 253 35.32 18.89 -2.81
CA GLU A 253 34.37 17.83 -2.46
C GLU A 253 33.00 18.41 -2.11
N LYS A 254 31.92 17.70 -2.43
CA LYS A 254 30.55 18.05 -2.01
C LYS A 254 29.76 16.79 -1.69
N ILE A 255 29.21 16.76 -0.48
CA ILE A 255 28.33 15.69 -0.01
C ILE A 255 26.89 15.99 -0.43
N GLY A 256 26.25 15.01 -1.06
CA GLY A 256 24.84 15.04 -1.42
C GLY A 256 24.13 13.76 -0.99
N SER A 257 22.82 13.84 -0.83
CA SER A 257 21.97 12.67 -0.64
C SER A 257 20.67 12.80 -1.42
N ASN A 258 20.15 11.67 -1.90
CA ASN A 258 18.85 11.66 -2.56
C ASN A 258 18.23 10.28 -2.65
N TRP A 259 16.93 10.26 -2.93
CA TRP A 259 16.21 9.11 -3.44
C TRP A 259 16.22 9.13 -4.97
N PHE A 260 16.97 8.20 -5.55
CA PHE A 260 17.04 7.97 -6.98
C PHE A 260 15.81 7.20 -7.43
N LYS A 261 14.89 7.91 -8.09
CA LYS A 261 13.57 7.41 -8.52
C LYS A 261 13.40 7.35 -10.03
N HIS A 262 14.38 7.77 -10.81
CA HIS A 262 14.40 7.80 -12.27
C HIS A 262 15.86 7.86 -12.75
N GLU A 263 16.08 7.76 -14.07
CA GLU A 263 17.41 7.98 -14.68
C GLU A 263 17.94 9.41 -14.49
N THR A 264 17.11 10.35 -14.03
CA THR A 264 17.53 11.71 -13.68
C THR A 264 18.52 11.67 -12.52
N GLY A 265 19.77 12.05 -12.80
CA GLY A 265 20.82 12.10 -11.78
C GLY A 265 20.69 13.23 -10.78
N TRP A 266 21.33 13.05 -9.64
CA TRP A 266 21.42 14.00 -8.53
C TRP A 266 22.87 14.40 -8.27
N GLY A 267 23.08 15.65 -7.88
CA GLY A 267 24.41 16.23 -7.71
C GLY A 267 24.35 17.74 -7.77
N PHE A 268 25.43 18.37 -8.24
CA PHE A 268 25.62 19.81 -8.12
C PHE A 268 25.74 20.45 -9.49
N ARG A 269 24.73 21.26 -9.84
CA ARG A 269 24.75 22.11 -11.03
C ARG A 269 25.93 23.09 -11.02
N SER A 270 26.22 23.67 -9.86
CA SER A 270 27.39 24.53 -9.67
C SER A 270 28.38 23.82 -8.74
N PHE A 271 29.12 22.83 -9.26
CA PHE A 271 30.08 22.06 -8.46
C PHE A 271 31.33 22.91 -8.18
N MET A 272 32.01 23.38 -9.24
CA MET A 272 33.24 24.18 -9.17
C MET A 272 33.22 25.26 -10.27
N SER A 273 33.78 26.44 -10.00
CA SER A 273 33.93 27.50 -11.01
C SER A 273 34.80 27.04 -12.19
N LEU A 274 34.41 27.34 -13.43
CA LEU A 274 35.25 27.03 -14.59
C LEU A 274 36.55 27.86 -14.61
N ARG A 275 36.54 29.04 -13.98
CA ARG A 275 37.75 29.85 -13.81
C ARG A 275 38.78 29.11 -12.96
N ASP A 276 38.34 28.55 -11.85
CA ASP A 276 39.22 27.83 -10.93
C ASP A 276 39.65 26.48 -11.50
N LEU A 277 38.72 25.75 -12.12
CA LEU A 277 39.00 24.46 -12.76
C LEU A 277 40.08 24.58 -13.86
N ARG A 278 40.09 25.69 -14.60
CA ARG A 278 41.01 25.93 -15.73
C ARG A 278 42.29 26.67 -15.32
N ASP A 279 42.40 27.14 -14.09
CA ASP A 279 43.61 27.77 -13.59
C ASP A 279 44.69 26.71 -13.36
N ALA A 280 45.71 26.70 -14.23
CA ALA A 280 46.79 25.73 -14.17
C ALA A 280 47.55 25.73 -12.82
N SER A 281 47.56 26.87 -12.10
CA SER A 281 48.18 26.96 -10.77
C SER A 281 47.41 26.21 -9.68
N LYS A 282 46.12 25.95 -9.90
CA LYS A 282 45.26 25.22 -8.95
C LYS A 282 45.26 23.70 -9.15
N GLY A 283 45.93 23.19 -10.17
CA GLY A 283 46.23 21.75 -10.28
C GLY A 283 45.07 20.80 -10.57
N PHE A 284 43.85 21.29 -10.85
CA PHE A 284 42.70 20.40 -11.12
C PHE A 284 42.77 19.71 -12.48
N ILE A 285 43.32 20.38 -13.49
CA ILE A 285 43.60 19.81 -14.82
C ILE A 285 45.10 19.77 -15.03
N VAL A 286 45.67 18.55 -15.07
CA VAL A 286 47.10 18.32 -15.32
C VAL A 286 47.24 17.44 -16.55
N ARG A 287 48.12 17.83 -17.49
CA ARG A 287 48.30 17.12 -18.78
C ARG A 287 46.97 16.86 -19.50
N ASP A 288 46.13 17.89 -19.57
CA ASP A 288 44.80 17.87 -20.18
C ASP A 288 43.88 16.75 -19.65
N THR A 289 44.05 16.39 -18.37
CA THR A 289 43.29 15.35 -17.69
C THR A 289 42.63 15.92 -16.45
N LEU A 290 41.33 15.66 -16.30
CA LEU A 290 40.58 15.88 -15.06
C LEU A 290 40.34 14.53 -14.37
N ILE A 291 40.51 14.47 -13.05
CA ILE A 291 40.18 13.27 -12.27
C ILE A 291 39.04 13.63 -11.31
N VAL A 292 37.97 12.86 -11.38
CA VAL A 292 36.82 12.98 -10.47
C VAL A 292 36.56 11.64 -9.82
N ASP A 293 36.02 11.64 -8.60
CA ASP A 293 35.53 10.42 -7.96
C ASP A 293 34.24 10.65 -7.19
N ILE A 294 33.72 9.53 -6.72
CA ILE A 294 32.60 9.45 -5.80
C ILE A 294 32.94 8.44 -4.71
N VAL A 295 32.54 8.76 -3.48
CA VAL A 295 32.52 7.82 -2.35
C VAL A 295 31.11 7.77 -1.79
N PHE A 296 30.50 6.59 -1.77
CA PHE A 296 29.21 6.34 -1.13
C PHE A 296 29.42 6.23 0.39
N LEU A 297 28.68 7.04 1.13
CA LEU A 297 28.66 7.04 2.60
C LEU A 297 27.56 6.12 3.11
N VAL A 298 26.41 6.13 2.45
CA VAL A 298 25.25 5.29 2.77
C VAL A 298 24.52 4.89 1.49
N ILE A 299 24.03 3.66 1.41
CA ILE A 299 23.16 3.21 0.33
C ILE A 299 22.02 2.33 0.86
N SER A 300 20.82 2.46 0.30
CA SER A 300 19.72 1.56 0.65
C SER A 300 19.78 0.26 -0.14
N VAL A 301 19.59 -0.85 0.56
CA VAL A 301 19.39 -2.18 -0.01
C VAL A 301 18.01 -2.68 0.40
N ALA A 302 17.17 -3.01 -0.58
CA ALA A 302 15.79 -3.45 -0.34
C ALA A 302 15.63 -4.94 -0.64
N ASP A 303 15.19 -5.70 0.35
CA ASP A 303 14.83 -7.11 0.20
C ASP A 303 13.32 -7.28 0.15
N VAL A 304 12.83 -7.93 -0.92
CA VAL A 304 11.43 -8.33 -1.05
C VAL A 304 11.34 -9.82 -0.80
N SER A 305 10.76 -10.22 0.33
CA SER A 305 10.38 -11.61 0.54
C SER A 305 8.87 -11.71 0.55
N SER A 306 8.33 -12.66 -0.22
CA SER A 306 6.89 -12.95 -0.26
C SER A 306 6.49 -14.09 0.68
N SER A 307 7.32 -14.49 1.67
CA SER A 307 7.03 -15.75 2.37
C SER A 307 7.37 -15.89 3.84
N LYS A 308 7.95 -14.91 4.55
CA LYS A 308 8.12 -15.05 6.02
C LYS A 308 7.96 -13.71 6.72
N LYS A 309 7.02 -13.59 7.66
CA LYS A 309 7.00 -12.47 8.61
C LYS A 309 8.43 -12.30 9.17
N PRO A 310 9.01 -11.10 9.14
CA PRO A 310 10.25 -10.86 9.87
C PRO A 310 9.98 -11.11 11.35
N ASN A 311 10.92 -11.76 12.03
CA ASN A 311 10.87 -11.86 13.48
C ASN A 311 11.00 -10.43 14.04
N ILE A 312 9.89 -9.88 14.51
CA ILE A 312 9.90 -8.65 15.30
C ILE A 312 10.29 -9.10 16.70
N VAL A 313 11.56 -8.88 17.06
CA VAL A 313 12.08 -9.06 18.42
C VAL A 313 11.70 -7.84 19.23
#